data_AF-A0A969JSR0-F1
#
_entry.id   AF-A0A969JSR0-F1
#
_cell.length_a   1.000
_cell.length_b   1.000
_cell.length_c   1.000
_cell.angle_alpha   90.00
_cell.angle_beta   90.00
_cell.angle_gamma   90.00
#
_symmetry.space_group_name_H-M   'P 1'
#
loop_
_entity.id
_entity.type
_entity.pdbx_description
1 polymer ?
#
loop_
_entity_poly.entity_id
_entity_poly.type
_entity_poly.pdbx_seq_one_letter_code
_entity_poly.pdbx_strand_id
1 'polypeptide(L)'
;MLVIRKTQMAAFEQGAIRNLETRLLEHLQEFFPKQCQILGDEQVRKVIRLGLERVEQYALVSERDIHLYVGLMFMLGSYFDVDMQLPWATKIFADQSMTNPNPPIDRVYDTAMRYLDRVAGKNNEHLEQALNKAGNLPVTELVRTENDKQQKKSFGEHLLMVLDSLWPEKYEALGEETMRRLVQYGYQAGRVITTK
;
A
#
# COMPACT_ATOMS: atom_id res chain seq x y z
N MET A 1 13.56 7.00 47.40
CA MET A 1 12.42 6.64 46.54
C MET A 1 12.31 7.70 45.44
N LEU A 2 12.51 7.32 44.18
CA LEU A 2 12.50 8.25 43.06
C LEU A 2 11.03 8.47 42.63
N VAL A 3 10.49 9.68 42.78
CA VAL A 3 9.10 10.00 42.37
C VAL A 3 9.16 10.66 40.99
N ILE A 4 8.81 9.90 39.95
CA ILE A 4 8.75 10.41 38.57
C ILE A 4 7.46 11.21 38.40
N ARG A 5 7.58 12.50 38.03
CA ARG A 5 6.44 13.37 37.75
C ARG A 5 5.85 13.06 36.36
N LYS A 6 4.54 13.26 36.17
CA LYS A 6 3.87 13.07 34.86
C LYS A 6 4.56 13.79 33.70
N THR A 7 5.08 15.00 33.96
CA THR A 7 5.83 15.78 32.97
C THR A 7 7.17 15.16 32.59
N GLN A 8 7.85 14.49 33.53
CA GLN A 8 9.10 13.79 33.27
C GLN A 8 8.85 12.49 32.49
N MET A 9 7.74 11.80 32.77
CA MET A 9 7.32 10.62 32.00
C MET A 9 7.01 10.98 30.55
N ALA A 10 6.22 12.04 30.32
CA ALA A 10 5.90 12.51 28.98
C ALA A 10 7.14 12.94 28.18
N ALA A 11 8.11 13.59 28.83
CA ALA A 11 9.38 13.95 28.19
C ALA A 11 10.22 12.72 27.80
N PHE A 12 10.20 11.68 28.63
CA PHE A 12 10.87 10.41 28.35
C PHE A 12 10.21 9.66 27.19
N GLU A 13 8.87 9.57 27.17
CA GLU A 13 8.09 9.00 26.06
C GLU A 13 8.39 9.70 24.73
N GLN A 14 8.38 11.03 24.72
CA GLN A 14 8.75 11.81 23.53
C GLN A 14 10.20 11.59 23.09
N GLY A 15 11.12 11.39 24.03
CA GLY A 15 12.51 11.01 23.74
C GLY A 15 12.59 9.63 23.08
N ALA A 16 11.87 8.65 23.62
CA ALA A 16 11.83 7.30 23.10
C ALA A 16 11.25 7.24 21.67
N ILE A 17 10.14 7.94 21.42
CA ILE A 17 9.51 8.02 20.08
C ILE A 17 10.47 8.65 19.07
N ARG A 18 11.14 9.77 19.41
CA ARG A 18 12.11 10.41 18.50
C ARG A 18 13.30 9.50 18.17
N ASN A 19 13.78 8.75 19.16
CA ASN A 19 14.87 7.79 18.93
C ASN A 19 14.42 6.64 18.01
N LEU A 20 13.18 6.16 18.17
CA LEU A 20 12.59 5.16 17.28
C LEU A 20 12.40 5.71 15.85
N GLU A 21 11.84 6.91 15.69
CA GLU A 21 11.73 7.58 14.38
C GLU A 21 13.09 7.70 13.68
N THR A 22 14.14 8.01 14.44
CA THR A 22 15.50 8.13 13.90
C THR A 22 16.03 6.79 13.39
N ARG A 23 15.90 5.71 14.17
CA ARG A 23 16.35 4.36 13.75
C ARG A 23 15.54 3.83 12.56
N LEU A 24 14.23 4.08 12.54
CA LEU A 24 13.38 3.73 11.39
C LEU A 24 13.80 4.50 10.14
N LEU A 25 14.13 5.79 10.26
CA LEU A 25 14.63 6.57 9.14
C LEU A 25 15.96 6.01 8.60
N GLU A 26 16.91 5.70 9.48
CA GLU A 26 18.19 5.09 9.12
C GLU A 26 17.97 3.75 8.38
N HIS A 27 17.10 2.89 8.92
CA HIS A 27 16.73 1.64 8.28
C HIS A 27 16.10 1.85 6.89
N LEU A 28 15.17 2.79 6.76
CA LEU A 28 14.54 3.08 5.45
C LEU A 28 15.55 3.65 4.46
N GLN A 29 16.51 4.47 4.90
CA GLN A 29 17.57 4.98 4.03
C GLN A 29 18.51 3.87 3.54
N GLU A 30 18.73 2.82 4.34
CA GLU A 30 19.52 1.65 3.96
C GLU A 30 18.78 0.76 2.95
N PHE A 31 17.52 0.41 3.23
CA PHE A 31 16.77 -0.59 2.45
C PHE A 31 15.92 0.00 1.32
N PHE A 32 15.54 1.28 1.40
CA PHE A 32 14.75 2.00 0.40
C PHE A 32 15.40 3.34 -0.03
N PRO A 33 16.70 3.34 -0.40
CA PRO A 33 17.47 4.57 -0.61
C PRO A 33 16.88 5.47 -1.69
N LYS A 34 16.39 4.90 -2.79
CA LYS A 34 15.80 5.66 -3.90
C LYS A 34 14.50 6.35 -3.47
N GLN A 35 13.63 5.65 -2.74
CA GLN A 35 12.37 6.20 -2.25
C GLN A 35 12.64 7.31 -1.24
N CYS A 36 13.57 7.09 -0.29
CA CYS A 36 13.98 8.11 0.67
C CYS A 36 14.58 9.35 -0.02
N GLN A 37 15.40 9.16 -1.06
CA GLN A 37 15.96 10.27 -1.83
C GLN A 37 14.88 11.08 -2.56
N ILE A 38 13.89 10.42 -3.16
CA ILE A 38 12.78 11.09 -3.88
C ILE A 38 11.88 11.85 -2.92
N LEU A 39 11.55 11.26 -1.77
CA LEU A 39 10.63 11.84 -0.79
C LEU A 39 11.29 12.94 0.06
N GLY A 40 12.57 12.77 0.39
CA GLY A 40 13.28 13.56 1.40
C GLY A 40 12.88 13.19 2.83
N ASP A 41 13.79 13.42 3.77
CA ASP A 41 13.67 12.99 5.17
C ASP A 41 12.36 13.43 5.84
N GLU A 42 11.91 14.67 5.62
CA GLU A 42 10.69 15.18 6.25
C GLU A 42 9.44 14.41 5.82
N GLN A 43 9.35 13.99 4.56
CA GLN A 43 8.21 13.19 4.10
C GLN A 43 8.33 11.74 4.58
N VAL A 44 9.56 11.17 4.62
CA VAL A 44 9.79 9.85 5.21
C VAL A 44 9.36 9.83 6.68
N ARG A 45 9.68 10.88 7.46
CA ARG A 45 9.22 11.02 8.85
C ARG A 45 7.69 11.05 8.97
N LYS A 46 6.98 11.67 8.03
CA LYS A 46 5.51 11.61 8.01
C LYS A 46 4.99 10.20 7.75
N VAL A 47 5.64 9.44 6.86
CA VAL A 47 5.30 8.03 6.63
C VAL A 47 5.55 7.21 7.90
N ILE A 48 6.67 7.42 8.58
CA ILE A 48 6.97 6.75 9.86
C ILE A 48 5.89 7.05 10.90
N ARG A 49 5.53 8.32 11.08
CA ARG A 49 4.47 8.72 12.05
C ARG A 49 3.13 8.11 11.72
N LEU A 50 2.74 8.11 10.45
CA LEU A 50 1.54 7.41 10.01
C LEU A 50 1.63 5.91 10.34
N GLY A 51 2.78 5.27 10.10
CA GLY A 51 3.00 3.88 10.49
C GLY A 51 2.80 3.65 11.98
N LEU A 52 3.39 4.49 12.84
CA LEU A 52 3.22 4.43 14.29
C LEU A 52 1.76 4.58 14.73
N GLU A 53 0.98 5.45 14.08
CA GLU A 53 -0.46 5.59 14.35
C GLU A 53 -1.26 4.36 13.91
N ARG A 54 -0.89 3.72 12.79
CA ARG A 54 -1.64 2.57 12.27
C ARG A 54 -1.37 1.27 13.04
N VAL A 55 -0.13 1.03 13.46
CA VAL A 55 0.26 -0.19 14.21
C VAL A 55 -0.49 -0.34 15.54
N GLU A 56 -0.92 0.77 16.15
CA GLU A 56 -1.72 0.78 17.38
C GLU A 56 -3.05 0.01 17.21
N GLN A 57 -3.66 0.09 16.03
CA GLN A 57 -4.95 -0.58 15.73
C GLN A 57 -4.82 -2.11 15.70
N TYR A 58 -3.60 -2.60 15.51
CA TYR A 58 -3.28 -4.02 15.36
C TYR A 58 -2.50 -4.59 16.55
N ALA A 59 -2.37 -3.81 17.63
CA ALA A 59 -1.59 -4.16 18.82
C ALA A 59 -0.14 -4.61 18.50
N LEU A 60 0.44 -4.05 17.43
CA LEU A 60 1.82 -4.28 17.04
C LEU A 60 2.72 -3.35 17.86
N VAL A 61 3.36 -3.90 18.88
CA VAL A 61 4.06 -3.11 19.91
C VAL A 61 5.59 -3.25 19.85
N SER A 62 6.12 -4.26 19.16
CA SER A 62 7.56 -4.45 19.09
C SER A 62 8.18 -3.57 18.01
N GLU A 63 9.42 -3.14 18.23
CA GLU A 63 10.17 -2.37 17.23
C GLU A 63 10.31 -3.14 15.90
N ARG A 64 10.43 -4.48 15.94
CA ARG A 64 10.45 -5.34 14.73
C ARG A 64 9.15 -5.23 13.95
N ASP A 65 8.00 -5.27 14.62
CA ASP A 65 6.69 -5.20 13.95
C ASP A 65 6.51 -3.84 13.26
N ILE A 66 6.97 -2.77 13.90
CA ILE A 66 6.93 -1.41 13.35
C ILE A 66 7.82 -1.30 12.10
N HIS A 67 9.04 -1.86 12.14
CA HIS A 67 9.92 -1.90 10.97
C HIS A 67 9.28 -2.65 9.81
N LEU A 68 8.69 -3.83 10.06
CA LEU A 68 7.98 -4.60 9.03
C LEU A 68 6.78 -3.83 8.47
N TYR A 69 5.97 -3.22 9.32
CA TYR A 69 4.79 -2.46 8.91
C TYR A 69 5.17 -1.26 8.04
N VAL A 70 6.14 -0.46 8.46
CA VAL A 70 6.59 0.72 7.70
C VAL A 70 7.29 0.29 6.40
N GLY A 71 8.07 -0.80 6.42
CA GLY A 71 8.63 -1.38 5.19
C GLY A 71 7.55 -1.81 4.20
N LEU A 72 6.46 -2.43 4.68
CA LEU A 72 5.30 -2.77 3.85
C LEU A 72 4.62 -1.54 3.27
N MET A 73 4.54 -0.42 4.02
CA MET A 73 4.01 0.84 3.48
C MET A 73 4.83 1.36 2.30
N PHE A 74 6.15 1.17 2.29
CA PHE A 74 7.02 1.56 1.17
C PHE A 74 6.85 0.65 -0.05
N MET A 75 6.50 -0.62 0.16
CA MET A 75 6.34 -1.59 -0.93
C MET A 75 4.93 -1.62 -1.52
N LEU A 76 3.90 -1.43 -0.69
CA LEU A 76 2.49 -1.65 -1.03
C LEU A 76 1.65 -0.37 -0.98
N GLY A 77 2.20 0.72 -0.43
CA GLY A 77 1.50 1.99 -0.21
C GLY A 77 1.08 2.20 1.25
N SER A 78 0.93 3.46 1.65
CA SER A 78 0.76 3.86 3.06
C SER A 78 -0.50 3.35 3.77
N TYR A 79 -1.50 2.89 3.01
CA TYR A 79 -2.79 2.39 3.53
C TYR A 79 -3.09 0.98 3.02
N PHE A 80 -2.03 0.18 2.79
CA PHE A 80 -2.15 -1.18 2.25
C PHE A 80 -3.07 -2.09 3.09
N ASP A 81 -3.16 -1.82 4.39
CA ASP A 81 -3.94 -2.56 5.38
C ASP A 81 -5.47 -2.38 5.21
N VAL A 82 -5.89 -1.36 4.46
CA VAL A 82 -7.30 -1.08 4.11
C VAL A 82 -7.52 -0.94 2.60
N ASP A 83 -6.52 -1.27 1.77
CA ASP A 83 -6.62 -1.17 0.32
C ASP A 83 -7.52 -2.30 -0.23
N MET A 84 -8.53 -1.93 -1.01
CA MET A 84 -9.43 -2.88 -1.68
C MET A 84 -8.69 -3.78 -2.69
N GLN A 85 -7.54 -3.35 -3.19
CA GLN A 85 -6.65 -4.18 -4.03
C GLN A 85 -5.84 -5.20 -3.21
N LEU A 86 -5.76 -5.04 -1.89
CA LEU A 86 -5.01 -5.93 -1.00
C LEU A 86 -5.92 -6.53 0.08
N PRO A 87 -7.05 -7.18 -0.29
CA PRO A 87 -8.05 -7.63 0.67
C PRO A 87 -7.50 -8.70 1.64
N TRP A 88 -6.40 -9.37 1.29
CA TRP A 88 -5.71 -10.30 2.16
C TRP A 88 -5.07 -9.60 3.36
N ALA A 89 -4.57 -8.37 3.23
CA ALA A 89 -3.93 -7.65 4.32
C ALA A 89 -4.97 -7.33 5.40
N THR A 90 -6.10 -6.73 5.01
CA THR A 90 -7.23 -6.44 5.90
C THR A 90 -7.75 -7.71 6.60
N LYS A 91 -7.89 -8.81 5.85
CA LYS A 91 -8.37 -10.09 6.41
C LYS A 91 -7.40 -10.67 7.45
N ILE A 92 -6.10 -10.63 7.19
CA ILE A 92 -5.09 -11.16 8.12
C ILE A 92 -5.05 -10.31 9.39
N PHE A 93 -5.11 -8.98 9.27
CA PHE A 93 -5.16 -8.11 10.44
C PHE A 93 -6.46 -8.22 11.25
N ALA A 94 -7.59 -8.53 10.59
CA ALA A 94 -8.87 -8.78 11.26
C ALA A 94 -8.94 -10.18 11.93
N ASP A 95 -8.09 -11.13 11.51
CA ASP A 95 -8.07 -12.49 12.03
C ASP A 95 -7.30 -12.58 13.35
N GLN A 96 -8.04 -12.46 14.45
CA GLN A 96 -7.57 -12.63 15.83
C GLN A 96 -7.66 -14.09 16.32
N SER A 97 -7.76 -15.08 15.43
CA SER A 97 -7.87 -16.47 15.88
C SER A 97 -6.58 -16.93 16.58
N MET A 98 -6.72 -17.40 17.82
CA MET A 98 -5.62 -17.93 18.64
C MET A 98 -4.99 -19.20 18.06
N THR A 99 -5.55 -19.75 16.97
CA THR A 99 -5.08 -20.96 16.30
C THR A 99 -3.91 -20.73 15.36
N ASN A 100 -3.56 -19.48 15.04
CA ASN A 100 -2.42 -19.20 14.18
C ASN A 100 -1.13 -18.98 14.99
N PRO A 101 -0.08 -19.79 14.80
CA PRO A 101 1.16 -19.66 15.55
C PRO A 101 1.96 -18.39 15.19
N ASN A 102 1.73 -17.81 14.00
CA ASN A 102 2.49 -16.65 13.53
C ASN A 102 1.76 -15.33 13.82
N PRO A 103 2.48 -14.30 14.31
CA PRO A 103 1.93 -12.95 14.44
C PRO A 103 1.29 -12.45 13.13
N PRO A 104 0.23 -11.61 13.19
CA PRO A 104 -0.42 -11.07 11.99
C PRO A 104 0.55 -10.39 11.02
N ILE A 105 1.52 -9.64 11.54
CA ILE A 105 2.50 -8.91 10.71
C ILE A 105 3.41 -9.85 9.90
N ASP A 106 3.83 -10.98 10.47
CA ASP A 106 4.65 -11.98 9.77
C ASP A 106 3.83 -12.62 8.62
N ARG A 107 2.55 -12.95 8.88
CA ARG A 107 1.64 -13.48 7.85
C ARG A 107 1.38 -12.49 6.72
N VAL A 108 1.21 -11.20 7.05
CA VAL A 108 1.06 -10.12 6.06
C VAL A 108 2.32 -9.99 5.24
N TYR A 109 3.50 -10.00 5.86
CA TYR A 109 4.77 -9.92 5.17
C TYR A 109 4.98 -11.10 4.19
N ASP A 110 4.78 -12.34 4.65
CA ASP A 110 4.91 -13.53 3.80
C ASP A 110 3.92 -13.54 2.63
N THR A 111 2.71 -13.00 2.85
CA THR A 111 1.71 -12.85 1.80
C THR A 111 2.07 -11.74 0.83
N ALA A 112 2.63 -10.62 1.33
CA ALA A 112 3.12 -9.52 0.53
C ALA A 112 4.25 -9.96 -0.41
N MET A 113 5.23 -10.69 0.10
CA MET A 113 6.37 -11.15 -0.72
C MET A 113 5.90 -12.08 -1.84
N ARG A 114 5.02 -13.04 -1.55
CA ARG A 114 4.42 -13.91 -2.58
C ARG A 114 3.56 -13.13 -3.58
N TYR A 115 2.84 -12.12 -3.13
CA TYR A 115 2.04 -11.26 -3.99
C TYR A 115 2.93 -10.44 -4.93
N LEU A 116 3.98 -9.81 -4.41
CA LEU A 116 4.94 -9.03 -5.20
C LEU A 116 5.70 -9.90 -6.20
N ASP A 117 6.14 -11.09 -5.82
CA ASP A 117 6.75 -12.06 -6.75
C ASP A 117 5.83 -12.36 -7.94
N ARG A 118 4.52 -12.51 -7.69
CA ARG A 118 3.53 -12.76 -8.75
C ARG A 118 3.26 -11.53 -9.60
N VAL A 119 3.09 -10.37 -8.97
CA VAL A 119 2.57 -9.16 -9.61
C VAL A 119 3.66 -8.27 -10.18
N ALA A 120 4.73 -8.03 -9.43
CA ALA A 120 5.87 -7.25 -9.87
C ALA A 120 6.90 -8.11 -10.62
N GLY A 121 6.93 -9.42 -10.37
CA GLY A 121 8.02 -10.30 -10.82
C GLY A 121 9.15 -10.34 -9.80
N LYS A 122 9.94 -11.42 -9.79
CA LYS A 122 10.96 -11.65 -8.74
C LYS A 122 12.05 -10.58 -8.73
N ASN A 123 12.29 -9.95 -9.88
CA ASN A 123 13.25 -8.87 -10.06
C ASN A 123 12.55 -7.59 -10.56
N ASN A 124 11.25 -7.43 -10.30
CA ASN A 124 10.41 -6.33 -10.75
C ASN A 124 10.18 -6.24 -12.28
N GLU A 125 10.43 -7.32 -13.03
CA GLU A 125 10.31 -7.34 -14.49
C GLU A 125 8.90 -6.98 -15.00
N HIS A 126 7.83 -7.42 -14.32
CA HIS A 126 6.46 -7.10 -14.69
C HIS A 126 6.10 -5.66 -14.31
N LEU A 127 6.58 -5.19 -13.15
CA LEU A 127 6.41 -3.80 -12.73
C LEU A 127 7.05 -2.83 -13.72
N GLU A 128 8.30 -3.07 -14.12
CA GLU A 128 9.01 -2.23 -15.09
C GLU A 128 8.28 -2.21 -16.45
N GLN A 129 7.80 -3.36 -16.92
CA GLN A 129 7.01 -3.44 -18.15
C GLN A 129 5.70 -2.66 -18.03
N ALA A 130 4.97 -2.81 -16.92
CA ALA A 130 3.72 -2.09 -16.68
C ALA A 130 3.92 -0.57 -16.63
N LEU A 131 4.97 -0.10 -15.94
CA LEU A 131 5.32 1.32 -15.89
C LEU A 131 5.72 1.87 -17.27
N ASN A 132 6.48 1.10 -18.06
CA ASN A 132 6.82 1.48 -19.43
C ASN A 132 5.58 1.55 -20.33
N LYS A 133 4.65 0.60 -20.24
CA LYS A 133 3.37 0.66 -20.96
C LYS A 133 2.55 1.88 -20.54
N ALA A 134 2.43 2.13 -19.24
CA ALA A 134 1.68 3.27 -18.70
C ALA A 134 2.28 4.61 -19.13
N GLY A 135 3.62 4.74 -19.12
CA GLY A 135 4.32 5.95 -19.55
C GLY A 135 4.20 6.22 -21.06
N ASN A 136 3.94 5.18 -21.87
CA ASN A 136 3.74 5.29 -23.31
C ASN A 136 2.26 5.23 -23.73
N LEU A 137 1.32 5.13 -22.78
CA LEU A 137 -0.10 5.03 -23.08
C LEU A 137 -0.63 6.41 -23.52
N PRO A 138 -1.10 6.57 -24.76
CA PRO A 138 -1.67 7.84 -25.18
C PRO A 138 -3.00 8.07 -24.46
N VAL A 139 -3.24 9.32 -24.04
CA VAL A 139 -4.46 9.69 -23.29
C VAL A 139 -5.75 9.32 -24.05
N THR A 140 -5.68 9.22 -25.38
CA THR A 140 -6.81 8.77 -26.21
C THR A 140 -7.27 7.35 -25.89
N GLU A 141 -6.38 6.46 -25.44
CA GLU A 141 -6.72 5.10 -25.02
C GLU A 141 -7.47 5.06 -23.68
N LEU A 142 -7.38 6.14 -22.88
CA LEU A 142 -8.17 6.28 -21.65
C LEU A 142 -9.63 6.70 -21.94
N VAL A 143 -9.93 7.08 -23.18
CA VAL A 143 -11.26 7.47 -23.64
C VAL A 143 -11.82 6.37 -24.55
N ARG A 144 -13.13 6.14 -24.47
CA ARG A 144 -13.79 5.21 -25.40
C ARG A 144 -13.59 5.66 -26.84
N THR A 145 -13.07 4.77 -27.68
CA THR A 145 -12.95 4.98 -29.12
C THR A 145 -14.32 4.88 -29.80
N GLU A 146 -14.41 5.32 -31.07
CA GLU A 146 -15.62 5.09 -31.87
C GLU A 146 -15.91 3.59 -32.06
N ASN A 147 -14.87 2.76 -32.14
CA ASN A 147 -15.00 1.30 -32.20
C ASN A 147 -15.63 0.71 -30.92
N ASP A 148 -15.32 1.24 -29.74
CA ASP A 148 -15.94 0.80 -28.48
C ASP A 148 -17.41 1.21 -28.39
N LYS A 149 -17.76 2.35 -29.00
CA LYS A 149 -19.16 2.78 -29.15
C LYS A 149 -19.91 1.85 -30.10
N GLN A 150 -19.30 1.44 -31.20
CA GLN A 150 -19.88 0.49 -32.15
C GLN A 150 -20.06 -0.92 -31.55
N GLN A 151 -19.11 -1.39 -30.73
CA GLN A 151 -19.20 -2.66 -30.00
C GLN A 151 -20.11 -2.59 -28.75
N LYS A 152 -20.77 -1.46 -28.49
CA LYS A 152 -21.62 -1.20 -27.31
C LYS A 152 -20.95 -1.47 -25.96
N LYS A 153 -19.60 -1.51 -25.88
CA LYS A 153 -18.89 -1.67 -24.60
C LYS A 153 -19.09 -0.44 -23.73
N SER A 154 -19.46 -0.64 -22.47
CA SER A 154 -19.52 0.43 -21.47
C SER A 154 -18.12 1.02 -21.22
N PHE A 155 -18.07 2.25 -20.66
CA PHE A 155 -16.79 2.84 -20.26
C PHE A 155 -16.05 1.98 -19.23
N GLY A 156 -16.78 1.31 -18.34
CA GLY A 156 -16.18 0.41 -17.35
C GLY A 156 -15.52 -0.80 -18.00
N GLU A 157 -16.14 -1.41 -19.01
CA GLU A 157 -15.56 -2.53 -19.75
C GLU A 157 -14.31 -2.12 -20.53
N HIS A 158 -14.33 -0.93 -21.14
CA HIS A 158 -13.14 -0.36 -21.78
C HIS A 158 -11.99 -0.19 -20.79
N LEU A 159 -12.27 0.42 -19.63
CA LEU A 159 -11.26 0.63 -18.61
C LEU A 159 -10.68 -0.69 -18.08
N LEU A 160 -11.50 -1.73 -17.93
CA LEU A 160 -11.02 -3.06 -17.53
C LEU A 160 -10.05 -3.65 -18.57
N MET A 161 -10.34 -3.49 -19.87
CA MET A 161 -9.43 -3.93 -20.93
C MET A 161 -8.10 -3.17 -20.91
N VAL A 162 -8.15 -1.85 -20.69
CA VAL A 162 -6.94 -1.03 -20.57
C VAL A 162 -6.11 -1.49 -19.38
N LEU A 163 -6.72 -1.67 -18.20
CA LEU A 163 -6.02 -2.11 -16.99
C LEU A 163 -5.37 -3.50 -17.15
N ASP A 164 -6.05 -4.44 -17.80
CA ASP A 164 -5.50 -5.77 -18.13
C ASP A 164 -4.31 -5.67 -19.10
N SER A 165 -4.43 -4.86 -20.15
CA SER A 165 -3.33 -4.67 -21.11
C SER A 165 -2.08 -4.02 -20.48
N LEU A 166 -2.30 -3.12 -19.51
CA LEU A 166 -1.24 -2.41 -18.80
C LEU A 166 -0.50 -3.33 -17.85
N TRP A 167 -1.21 -4.06 -17.00
CA TRP A 167 -0.62 -4.89 -15.94
C TRP A 167 -1.39 -6.21 -15.75
N PRO A 168 -1.22 -7.17 -16.67
CA PRO A 168 -2.01 -8.39 -16.68
C PRO A 168 -1.78 -9.25 -15.42
N GLU A 169 -0.56 -9.28 -14.89
CA GLU A 169 -0.24 -10.05 -13.68
C GLU A 169 -0.96 -9.50 -12.44
N LYS A 170 -1.08 -8.17 -12.35
CA LYS A 170 -1.86 -7.53 -11.29
C LYS A 170 -3.35 -7.76 -11.50
N TYR A 171 -3.84 -7.67 -12.73
CA TYR A 171 -5.24 -7.91 -13.07
C TYR A 171 -5.66 -9.33 -12.69
N GLU A 172 -4.86 -10.33 -13.07
CA GLU A 172 -5.09 -11.73 -12.77
C GLU A 172 -5.02 -12.00 -11.25
N ALA A 173 -4.06 -11.42 -10.55
CA ALA A 173 -3.92 -11.58 -9.10
C ALA A 173 -5.10 -10.99 -8.32
N LEU A 174 -5.68 -9.88 -8.79
CA LEU A 174 -6.86 -9.24 -8.19
C LEU A 174 -8.16 -9.96 -8.54
N GLY A 175 -8.23 -10.53 -9.74
CA GLY A 175 -9.41 -11.15 -10.30
C GLY A 175 -10.43 -10.12 -10.84
N GLU A 176 -11.23 -10.58 -11.80
CA GLU A 176 -12.17 -9.73 -12.54
C GLU A 176 -13.22 -9.05 -11.63
N GLU A 177 -13.70 -9.75 -10.59
CA GLU A 177 -14.68 -9.20 -9.66
C GLU A 177 -14.14 -7.98 -8.89
N THR A 178 -12.92 -8.10 -8.34
CA THR A 178 -12.26 -7.00 -7.62
C THR A 178 -11.99 -5.82 -8.56
N MET A 179 -11.53 -6.10 -9.78
CA MET A 179 -11.29 -5.07 -10.80
C MET A 179 -12.58 -4.34 -11.19
N ARG A 180 -13.68 -5.06 -11.37
CA ARG A 180 -15.01 -4.47 -11.63
C ARG A 180 -15.45 -3.57 -10.49
N ARG A 181 -15.30 -4.00 -9.23
CA ARG A 181 -15.60 -3.18 -8.06
C ARG A 181 -14.71 -1.94 -7.98
N LEU A 182 -13.42 -2.06 -8.30
CA LEU A 182 -12.48 -0.93 -8.37
C LEU A 182 -12.90 0.13 -9.38
N VAL A 183 -13.25 -0.30 -10.60
CA VAL A 183 -13.75 0.59 -11.66
C VAL A 183 -15.07 1.26 -11.25
N GLN A 184 -16.00 0.52 -10.64
CA GLN A 184 -17.25 1.07 -10.13
C GLN A 184 -17.02 2.12 -9.04
N TYR A 185 -16.14 1.83 -8.08
CA TYR A 185 -15.77 2.76 -7.02
C TYR A 185 -15.18 4.05 -7.58
N GLY A 186 -14.25 3.96 -8.52
CA GLY A 186 -13.67 5.13 -9.20
C GLY A 186 -14.71 5.98 -9.91
N TYR A 187 -15.68 5.35 -10.59
CA TYR A 187 -16.78 6.05 -11.25
C TYR A 187 -17.68 6.80 -10.26
N GLN A 188 -18.02 6.17 -9.13
CA GLN A 188 -18.82 6.80 -8.09
C GLN A 188 -18.10 7.99 -7.45
N ALA A 189 -16.81 7.84 -7.12
CA ALA A 189 -15.99 8.90 -6.55
C ALA A 189 -15.86 10.11 -7.50
N GLY A 190 -15.66 9.87 -8.80
CA GLY A 190 -15.56 10.93 -9.79
C GLY A 190 -16.84 11.76 -9.95
N ARG A 191 -18.02 11.13 -9.84
CA ARG A 191 -19.32 11.84 -9.93
C ARG A 191 -19.56 12.80 -8.76
N VAL A 192 -19.10 12.44 -7.57
CA VAL A 192 -19.24 13.30 -6.38
C VAL A 192 -18.47 14.62 -6.54
N ILE A 193 -17.35 14.61 -7.26
CA ILE A 193 -16.52 15.80 -7.51
C ILE A 193 -17.22 16.77 -8.49
N THR A 194 -17.96 16.26 -9.48
CA THR A 194 -18.67 17.09 -10.46
C THR A 194 -19.97 17.74 -9.96
N THR A 195 -20.38 17.47 -8.72
CA THR A 195 -21.66 17.95 -8.15
C THR A 195 -21.47 19.00 -7.05
N LYS A 196 -20.24 19.49 -6.84
CA LYS A 196 -19.90 20.61 -5.96
C LYS A 196 -19.33 21.75 -6.78
#